data_AF-A0A1S0UMW0-F1
#
_entry.id   AF-A0A1S0UMW0-F1
#
_cell.length_a   1.000
_cell.length_b   1.000
_cell.length_c   1.000
_cell.angle_alpha   90.00
_cell.angle_beta   90.00
_cell.angle_gamma   90.00
#
_symmetry.space_group_name_H-M   'P 1'
#
loop_
_entity.id
_entity.type
_entity.pdbx_description
1 polymer ?
#
loop_
_entity_poly.entity_id
_entity_poly.type
_entity_poly.pdbx_seq_one_letter_code
_entity_poly.pdbx_strand_id
1 'polypeptide(L)'
;MAKRDIGYSQVLDMTMYGIGYGQIWYSCGAYIFLTDILRYKPIIVLEALSLFSTWALLLWGKTVWHMQFMQITFGLSSAAEIAYYSYMYSVVDQKYYKLITSYIRAAALAGKFFAFGFAQFLISFQYGSYLLLNQISFGSLCLVLGIAFILPSIPSKITSHKVVVTVGNTPKLPHISTDYDEELQNDQRNFKEKITLNANAPNVDHGIVVYFRAIWYHFKIFKRNKTILKWSIWWALTSCGIFQVMNYVQTLWATMQTSSDIYNGITECANTFIGALISFLVQYMNVNWSKWGEHVLLVTSAFIAVLLIIMSQMEIVYVTYVLYVIVITIYHLLITVASVNIAVQLDSASYGLVFGWNTFLALFLQTVLTFAVADKHGFSLSIRTQFFVYGCYFVLVAIMFALVFGYRFAKYLWCRYSNDIHRT
;
A
#
# COMPACT_ATOMS: atom_id res chain seq x y z
N MET A 1 -12.23 37.33 -11.64
CA MET A 1 -11.07 36.41 -11.58
C MET A 1 -10.92 35.77 -10.20
N ALA A 2 -11.07 36.52 -9.09
CA ALA A 2 -11.05 35.99 -7.71
C ALA A 2 -12.11 34.91 -7.35
N LYS A 3 -13.24 34.83 -8.08
CA LYS A 3 -14.26 33.78 -7.89
C LYS A 3 -13.84 32.40 -8.38
N ARG A 4 -12.76 32.29 -9.16
CA ARG A 4 -12.29 31.01 -9.73
C ARG A 4 -11.27 30.31 -8.82
N ASP A 5 -10.57 31.06 -7.95
CA ASP A 5 -9.59 30.51 -7.00
C ASP A 5 -10.24 29.93 -5.73
N ILE A 6 -11.37 30.49 -5.28
CA ILE A 6 -12.20 29.92 -4.20
C ILE A 6 -12.81 28.57 -4.64
N GLY A 7 -12.99 28.38 -5.96
CA GLY A 7 -13.41 27.11 -6.53
C GLY A 7 -12.37 26.01 -6.40
N TYR A 8 -11.07 26.32 -6.44
CA TYR A 8 -10.01 25.31 -6.29
C TYR A 8 -9.82 24.87 -4.84
N SER A 9 -10.05 25.73 -3.85
CA SER A 9 -10.06 25.31 -2.44
C SER A 9 -11.29 24.46 -2.13
N GLN A 10 -12.46 24.79 -2.68
CA GLN A 10 -13.65 23.94 -2.58
C GLN A 10 -13.53 22.64 -3.38
N VAL A 11 -12.80 22.63 -4.50
CA VAL A 11 -12.47 21.41 -5.24
C VAL A 11 -11.43 20.59 -4.50
N LEU A 12 -10.48 21.18 -3.78
CA LEU A 12 -9.59 20.47 -2.85
C LEU A 12 -10.39 19.87 -1.69
N ASP A 13 -11.32 20.61 -1.09
CA ASP A 13 -12.22 20.07 -0.07
C ASP A 13 -13.09 18.94 -0.64
N MET A 14 -13.70 19.10 -1.82
CA MET A 14 -14.50 18.06 -2.48
C MET A 14 -13.68 16.88 -3.00
N THR A 15 -12.44 17.08 -3.45
CA THR A 15 -11.54 15.98 -3.83
C THR A 15 -11.14 15.19 -2.61
N MET A 16 -11.01 15.84 -1.44
CA MET A 16 -10.63 15.26 -0.15
C MET A 16 -11.77 14.50 0.54
N TYR A 17 -12.99 15.03 0.52
CA TYR A 17 -14.19 14.29 0.95
C TYR A 17 -14.43 13.04 0.08
N GLY A 18 -13.97 13.04 -1.17
CA GLY A 18 -14.13 11.92 -2.12
C GLY A 18 -13.11 10.78 -2.00
N ILE A 19 -11.91 11.01 -1.43
CA ILE A 19 -10.83 10.01 -1.41
C ILE A 19 -11.24 8.76 -0.62
N GLY A 20 -12.02 8.93 0.45
CA GLY A 20 -12.56 7.82 1.24
C GLY A 20 -13.69 7.05 0.55
N TYR A 21 -14.52 7.69 -0.28
CA TYR A 21 -15.68 7.02 -0.90
C TYR A 21 -15.34 6.34 -2.24
N GLY A 22 -14.43 6.92 -3.03
CA GLY A 22 -14.08 6.41 -4.36
C GLY A 22 -13.15 5.19 -4.36
N GLN A 23 -12.26 5.08 -3.37
CA GLN A 23 -11.20 4.06 -3.37
C GLN A 23 -11.70 2.62 -3.10
N ILE A 24 -12.90 2.44 -2.56
CA ILE A 24 -13.33 1.14 -1.98
C ILE A 24 -14.47 0.51 -2.72
N TRP A 25 -15.44 1.32 -3.12
CA TRP A 25 -16.68 0.78 -3.65
C TRP A 25 -16.52 0.21 -5.07
N TYR A 26 -15.48 0.62 -5.81
CA TYR A 26 -15.35 0.26 -7.23
C TYR A 26 -14.02 -0.40 -7.62
N SER A 27 -12.97 -0.30 -6.81
CA SER A 27 -11.62 -0.54 -7.33
C SER A 27 -10.80 -1.66 -6.71
N CYS A 28 -11.16 -2.30 -5.59
CA CYS A 28 -10.26 -3.31 -5.00
C CYS A 28 -10.78 -4.75 -4.98
N GLY A 29 -12.07 -4.95 -4.72
CA GLY A 29 -12.68 -6.28 -4.82
C GLY A 29 -12.61 -6.77 -6.27
N ALA A 30 -13.32 -6.09 -7.17
CA ALA A 30 -13.40 -6.39 -8.61
C ALA A 30 -12.04 -6.44 -9.32
N TYR A 31 -11.05 -5.67 -8.86
CA TYR A 31 -9.79 -5.50 -9.58
C TYR A 31 -8.80 -6.63 -9.36
N ILE A 32 -8.75 -7.24 -8.18
CA ILE A 32 -8.02 -8.51 -7.97
C ILE A 32 -8.57 -9.59 -8.93
N PHE A 33 -9.89 -9.61 -9.18
CA PHE A 33 -10.49 -10.49 -10.19
C PHE A 33 -10.11 -10.08 -11.61
N LEU A 34 -10.12 -8.78 -11.91
CA LEU A 34 -9.84 -8.25 -13.24
C LEU A 34 -8.37 -8.48 -13.65
N THR A 35 -7.45 -8.48 -12.69
CA THR A 35 -6.01 -8.60 -12.95
C THR A 35 -5.60 -10.00 -13.38
N ASP A 36 -6.29 -11.02 -12.87
CA ASP A 36 -6.08 -12.42 -13.27
C ASP A 36 -6.75 -12.72 -14.63
N ILE A 37 -7.79 -11.97 -15.02
CA ILE A 37 -8.54 -12.18 -16.27
C ILE A 37 -7.94 -11.40 -17.45
N LEU A 38 -7.59 -10.12 -17.28
CA LEU A 38 -7.30 -9.23 -18.41
C LEU A 38 -5.89 -9.34 -18.99
N ARG A 39 -4.98 -10.09 -18.36
CA ARG A 39 -3.53 -10.06 -18.65
C ARG A 39 -2.95 -8.63 -18.53
N TYR A 40 -1.64 -8.55 -18.56
CA TYR A 40 -0.92 -7.43 -17.94
C TYR A 40 -0.91 -6.11 -18.72
N LYS A 41 -0.96 -6.15 -20.05
CA LYS A 41 -0.97 -4.92 -20.87
C LYS A 41 -2.29 -4.12 -20.72
N PRO A 42 -3.48 -4.75 -20.78
CA PRO A 42 -4.74 -4.04 -20.53
C PRO A 42 -4.83 -3.35 -19.18
N ILE A 43 -4.22 -3.91 -18.14
CA ILE A 43 -4.15 -3.31 -16.79
C ILE A 43 -3.40 -1.98 -16.81
N ILE A 44 -2.21 -1.94 -17.43
CA ILE A 44 -1.38 -0.73 -17.53
C ILE A 44 -2.07 0.34 -18.39
N VAL A 45 -2.72 -0.08 -19.48
CA VAL A 45 -3.49 0.84 -20.34
C VAL A 45 -4.70 1.39 -19.58
N LEU A 46 -5.39 0.55 -18.81
CA LEU A 46 -6.54 0.96 -17.99
C LEU A 46 -6.11 1.95 -16.90
N GLU A 47 -4.96 1.75 -16.26
CA GLU A 47 -4.38 2.68 -15.30
C GLU A 47 -4.15 4.06 -15.94
N ALA A 48 -3.41 4.08 -17.05
CA ALA A 48 -3.07 5.32 -17.76
C ALA A 48 -4.32 6.05 -18.27
N LEU A 49 -5.31 5.31 -18.81
CA LEU A 49 -6.57 5.88 -19.26
C LEU A 49 -7.37 6.47 -18.09
N SER A 50 -7.38 5.79 -16.94
CA SER A 50 -8.08 6.26 -15.74
C SER A 50 -7.44 7.53 -15.17
N LEU A 51 -6.10 7.62 -15.14
CA LEU A 51 -5.40 8.86 -14.78
C LEU A 51 -5.68 9.97 -15.78
N PHE A 52 -5.62 9.69 -17.08
CA PHE A 52 -5.94 10.66 -18.12
C PHE A 52 -7.35 11.23 -17.92
N SER A 53 -8.35 10.38 -17.70
CA SER A 53 -9.73 10.80 -17.42
C SER A 53 -9.81 11.63 -16.13
N THR A 54 -9.09 11.26 -15.09
CA THR A 54 -9.05 11.98 -13.82
C THR A 54 -8.56 13.42 -14.00
N TRP A 55 -7.42 13.61 -14.65
CA TRP A 55 -6.87 14.94 -14.86
C TRP A 55 -7.64 15.77 -15.90
N ALA A 56 -8.25 15.11 -16.90
CA ALA A 56 -9.19 15.79 -17.80
C ALA A 56 -10.37 16.37 -17.01
N LEU A 57 -10.95 15.59 -16.09
CA LEU A 57 -12.06 16.06 -15.25
C LEU A 57 -11.63 17.15 -14.26
N LEU A 58 -10.38 17.13 -13.75
CA LEU A 58 -9.86 18.22 -12.92
C LEU A 58 -9.71 19.54 -13.71
N LEU A 59 -9.38 19.47 -14.99
CA LEU A 59 -9.21 20.66 -15.84
C LEU A 59 -10.53 21.22 -16.36
N TRP A 60 -11.46 20.36 -16.77
CA TRP A 60 -12.69 20.76 -17.47
C TRP A 60 -13.97 20.52 -16.68
N GLY A 61 -13.92 19.75 -15.59
CA GLY A 61 -15.08 19.44 -14.75
C GLY A 61 -15.55 20.67 -13.98
N LYS A 62 -16.85 20.95 -14.07
CA LYS A 62 -17.48 22.13 -13.43
C LYS A 62 -18.59 21.77 -12.44
N THR A 63 -19.00 20.51 -12.38
CA THR A 63 -20.13 20.07 -11.55
C THR A 63 -19.71 19.00 -10.56
N VAL A 64 -20.49 18.83 -9.50
CA VAL A 64 -20.27 17.78 -8.48
C VAL A 64 -20.23 16.39 -9.13
N TRP A 65 -21.07 16.13 -10.12
CA TRP A 65 -21.06 14.86 -10.87
C TRP A 65 -19.73 14.61 -11.58
N HIS A 66 -19.09 15.63 -12.18
CA HIS A 66 -17.76 15.48 -12.77
C HIS A 66 -16.73 15.12 -11.70
N MET A 67 -16.80 15.74 -10.52
CA MET A 67 -15.88 15.45 -9.42
C MET A 67 -16.11 14.05 -8.82
N GLN A 68 -17.36 13.59 -8.74
CA GLN A 68 -17.67 12.21 -8.32
C GLN A 68 -17.13 11.20 -9.32
N PHE A 69 -17.32 11.42 -10.63
CA PHE A 69 -16.79 10.54 -11.66
C PHE A 69 -15.24 10.55 -11.68
N MET A 70 -14.63 11.71 -11.44
CA MET A 70 -13.18 11.85 -11.30
C MET A 70 -12.63 11.00 -10.15
N GLN A 71 -13.34 10.93 -9.02
CA GLN A 71 -12.94 10.07 -7.89
C GLN A 71 -13.01 8.58 -8.25
N ILE A 72 -13.98 8.17 -9.06
CA ILE A 72 -14.09 6.78 -9.54
C ILE A 72 -12.88 6.44 -10.42
N THR A 73 -12.55 7.31 -11.39
CA THR A 73 -11.39 7.08 -12.26
C THR A 73 -10.07 7.14 -11.49
N PHE A 74 -9.95 8.01 -10.50
CA PHE A 74 -8.77 8.08 -9.63
C PHE A 74 -8.61 6.81 -8.78
N GLY A 75 -9.70 6.33 -8.20
CA GLY A 75 -9.72 5.07 -7.44
C GLY A 75 -9.34 3.88 -8.31
N LEU A 76 -9.83 3.81 -9.57
CA LEU A 76 -9.49 2.76 -10.52
C LEU A 76 -8.00 2.75 -10.88
N SER A 77 -7.40 3.92 -11.10
CA SER A 77 -5.94 4.00 -11.29
C SER A 77 -5.17 3.58 -10.04
N SER A 78 -5.58 4.02 -8.86
CA SER A 78 -4.88 3.71 -7.60
C SER A 78 -4.85 2.19 -7.34
N ALA A 79 -5.93 1.48 -7.68
CA ALA A 79 -5.94 0.02 -7.62
C ALA A 79 -5.04 -0.64 -8.67
N ALA A 80 -4.93 -0.03 -9.84
CA ALA A 80 -4.09 -0.54 -10.92
C ALA A 80 -2.59 -0.51 -10.62
N GLU A 81 -2.14 0.47 -9.84
CA GLU A 81 -0.76 0.54 -9.35
C GLU A 81 -0.36 -0.73 -8.56
N ILE A 82 -1.26 -1.28 -7.73
CA ILE A 82 -1.01 -2.49 -6.93
C ILE A 82 -0.81 -3.73 -7.82
N ALA A 83 -1.60 -3.83 -8.89
CA ALA A 83 -1.47 -4.93 -9.84
C ALA A 83 -0.22 -4.80 -10.70
N TYR A 84 0.21 -3.58 -11.02
CA TYR A 84 1.48 -3.36 -11.71
C TYR A 84 2.66 -3.97 -10.93
N TYR A 85 2.73 -3.76 -9.61
CA TYR A 85 3.77 -4.41 -8.79
C TYR A 85 3.68 -5.94 -8.85
N SER A 86 2.47 -6.50 -8.77
CA SER A 86 2.25 -7.95 -8.80
C SER A 86 2.64 -8.57 -10.16
N TYR A 87 2.35 -7.85 -11.25
CA TYR A 87 2.80 -8.21 -12.59
C TYR A 87 4.32 -8.20 -12.72
N MET A 88 5.01 -7.17 -12.23
CA MET A 88 6.47 -7.11 -12.32
C MET A 88 7.13 -8.31 -11.65
N TYR A 89 6.54 -8.85 -10.58
CA TYR A 89 7.00 -10.10 -9.97
C TYR A 89 6.68 -11.34 -10.79
N SER A 90 5.59 -11.38 -11.56
CA SER A 90 5.29 -12.56 -12.40
C SER A 90 6.19 -12.66 -13.63
N VAL A 91 6.74 -11.53 -14.09
CA VAL A 91 7.61 -11.47 -15.28
C VAL A 91 9.07 -11.71 -14.94
N VAL A 92 9.51 -11.24 -13.77
CA VAL A 92 10.93 -11.27 -13.35
C VAL A 92 11.25 -12.58 -12.64
N ASP A 93 12.51 -13.02 -12.62
CA ASP A 93 12.90 -14.18 -11.81
C ASP A 93 12.96 -13.82 -10.33
N GLN A 94 12.64 -14.76 -9.43
CA GLN A 94 12.68 -14.56 -7.98
C GLN A 94 14.01 -13.95 -7.49
N LYS A 95 15.14 -14.34 -8.09
CA LYS A 95 16.48 -13.80 -7.77
C LYS A 95 16.58 -12.28 -7.91
N TYR A 96 15.76 -11.66 -8.74
CA TYR A 96 15.76 -10.21 -8.99
C TYR A 96 14.57 -9.48 -8.37
N TYR A 97 13.69 -10.15 -7.60
CA TYR A 97 12.53 -9.47 -6.98
C TYR A 97 12.95 -8.28 -6.14
N LYS A 98 13.96 -8.45 -5.27
CA LYS A 98 14.47 -7.35 -4.45
C LYS A 98 14.97 -6.17 -5.30
N LEU A 99 15.63 -6.45 -6.43
CA LEU A 99 16.19 -5.44 -7.31
C LEU A 99 15.09 -4.69 -8.08
N ILE A 100 14.14 -5.40 -8.68
CA ILE A 100 13.04 -4.79 -9.45
C ILE A 100 12.12 -3.97 -8.53
N THR A 101 11.81 -4.46 -7.32
CA THR A 101 11.04 -3.71 -6.32
C THR A 101 11.74 -2.40 -5.98
N SER A 102 13.05 -2.45 -5.75
CA SER A 102 13.85 -1.28 -5.40
C SER A 102 13.82 -0.24 -6.51
N TYR A 103 14.07 -0.65 -7.77
CA TYR A 103 14.05 0.27 -8.91
C TYR A 103 12.69 0.91 -9.15
N ILE A 104 11.59 0.15 -9.11
CA ILE A 104 10.26 0.70 -9.32
C ILE A 104 9.92 1.71 -8.22
N ARG A 105 10.15 1.35 -6.94
CA ARG A 105 9.87 2.26 -5.82
C ARG A 105 10.75 3.50 -5.84
N ALA A 106 12.03 3.35 -6.18
CA ALA A 106 12.95 4.47 -6.31
C ALA A 106 12.53 5.41 -7.45
N ALA A 107 12.14 4.88 -8.62
CA ALA A 107 11.65 5.68 -9.73
C ALA A 107 10.35 6.43 -9.37
N ALA A 108 9.40 5.78 -8.69
CA ALA A 108 8.16 6.42 -8.24
C ALA A 108 8.42 7.55 -7.23
N LEU A 109 9.31 7.32 -6.25
CA LEU A 109 9.68 8.33 -5.26
C LEU A 109 10.48 9.48 -5.88
N ALA A 110 11.41 9.20 -6.81
CA ALA A 110 12.13 10.22 -7.55
C ALA A 110 11.18 11.08 -8.38
N GLY A 111 10.20 10.47 -9.07
CA GLY A 111 9.16 11.19 -9.80
C GLY A 111 8.36 12.12 -8.90
N LYS A 112 7.91 11.65 -7.73
CA LYS A 112 7.22 12.47 -6.72
C LYS A 112 8.09 13.62 -6.21
N PHE A 113 9.38 13.35 -5.93
CA PHE A 113 10.34 14.37 -5.48
C PHE A 113 10.48 15.50 -6.52
N PHE A 114 10.71 15.15 -7.79
CA PHE A 114 10.81 16.15 -8.86
C PHE A 114 9.48 16.88 -9.09
N ALA A 115 8.35 16.18 -8.99
CA ALA A 115 7.03 16.79 -9.14
C ALA A 115 6.75 17.82 -8.02
N PHE A 116 6.97 17.48 -6.75
CA PHE A 116 6.78 18.41 -5.63
C PHE A 116 7.77 19.57 -5.69
N GLY A 117 9.05 19.30 -5.98
CA GLY A 117 10.07 20.34 -6.12
C GLY A 117 9.74 21.31 -7.25
N PHE A 118 9.32 20.80 -8.41
CA PHE A 118 8.93 21.63 -9.56
C PHE A 118 7.65 22.42 -9.31
N ALA A 119 6.63 21.79 -8.71
CA ALA A 119 5.39 22.46 -8.30
C ALA A 119 5.68 23.61 -7.33
N GLN A 120 6.49 23.35 -6.30
CA GLN A 120 6.87 24.35 -5.33
C GLN A 120 7.68 25.49 -5.96
N PHE A 121 8.60 25.17 -6.87
CA PHE A 121 9.36 26.18 -7.62
C PHE A 121 8.42 27.11 -8.39
N LEU A 122 7.48 26.58 -9.17
CA LEU A 122 6.54 27.40 -9.94
C LEU A 122 5.67 28.31 -9.07
N ILE A 123 5.17 27.79 -7.94
CA ILE A 123 4.33 28.56 -7.02
C ILE A 123 5.15 29.62 -6.27
N SER A 124 6.36 29.30 -5.82
CA SER A 124 7.18 30.22 -5.01
C SER A 124 7.68 31.42 -5.80
N PHE A 125 8.02 31.24 -7.07
CA PHE A 125 8.45 32.33 -7.95
C PHE A 125 7.30 33.02 -8.69
N GLN A 126 6.04 32.67 -8.37
CA GLN A 126 4.84 33.17 -9.05
C GLN A 126 4.85 32.95 -10.58
N TYR A 127 5.59 31.95 -11.05
CA TYR A 127 5.64 31.57 -12.48
C TYR A 127 4.44 30.72 -12.91
N GLY A 128 3.64 30.22 -11.97
CA GLY A 128 2.48 29.39 -12.27
C GLY A 128 1.36 29.49 -11.26
N SER A 129 0.16 29.12 -11.69
CA SER A 129 -1.03 28.93 -10.85
C SER A 129 -1.32 27.44 -10.64
N TYR A 130 -2.16 27.08 -9.67
CA TYR A 130 -2.61 25.70 -9.47
C TYR A 130 -3.25 25.07 -10.73
N LEU A 131 -3.88 25.89 -11.58
CA LEU A 131 -4.39 25.44 -12.88
C LEU A 131 -3.25 25.06 -13.83
N LEU A 132 -2.18 25.85 -13.89
CA LEU A 132 -1.01 25.54 -14.72
C LEU A 132 -0.37 24.21 -14.28
N LEU A 133 -0.26 23.97 -12.96
CA LEU A 133 0.24 22.70 -12.44
C LEU A 133 -0.60 21.52 -12.94
N ASN A 134 -1.94 21.64 -12.89
CA ASN A 134 -2.82 20.59 -13.41
C ASN A 134 -2.70 20.40 -14.93
N GLN A 135 -2.46 21.48 -15.69
CA GLN A 135 -2.22 21.40 -17.14
C GLN A 135 -0.92 20.68 -17.48
N ILE A 136 0.16 20.95 -16.73
CA ILE A 136 1.44 20.26 -16.88
C ILE A 136 1.28 18.77 -16.56
N SER A 137 0.61 18.44 -15.45
CA SER A 137 0.32 17.05 -15.09
C SER A 137 -0.51 16.34 -16.16
N PHE A 138 -1.54 16.99 -16.70
CA PHE A 138 -2.33 16.43 -17.80
C PHE A 138 -1.48 16.17 -19.06
N GLY A 139 -0.60 17.11 -19.45
CA GLY A 139 0.34 16.93 -20.55
C GLY A 139 1.26 15.73 -20.33
N SER A 140 1.77 15.53 -19.10
CA SER A 140 2.56 14.35 -18.77
C SER A 140 1.78 13.04 -18.90
N LEU A 141 0.49 13.03 -18.53
CA LEU A 141 -0.37 11.85 -18.64
C LEU A 141 -0.71 11.50 -20.09
N CYS A 142 -0.82 12.49 -21.00
CA CYS A 142 -0.94 12.22 -22.44
C CYS A 142 0.27 11.44 -22.96
N LEU A 143 1.48 11.79 -22.53
CA LEU A 143 2.70 11.08 -22.90
C LEU A 143 2.72 9.66 -22.32
N VAL A 144 2.37 9.52 -21.03
CA VAL A 144 2.28 8.21 -20.36
C VAL A 144 1.27 7.29 -21.05
N LEU A 145 0.12 7.82 -21.45
CA LEU A 145 -0.90 7.06 -22.19
C LEU A 145 -0.36 6.56 -23.54
N GLY A 146 0.36 7.41 -24.27
CA GLY A 146 1.05 7.01 -25.51
C GLY A 146 2.07 5.88 -25.27
N ILE A 147 2.90 5.99 -24.23
CA ILE A 147 3.87 4.96 -23.84
C ILE A 147 3.15 3.65 -23.48
N ALA A 148 2.05 3.71 -22.73
CA ALA A 148 1.28 2.54 -22.32
C ALA A 148 0.72 1.74 -23.51
N PHE A 149 0.28 2.42 -24.58
CA PHE A 149 -0.18 1.75 -25.80
C PHE A 149 0.95 1.09 -26.59
N ILE A 150 2.14 1.72 -26.63
CA ILE A 150 3.32 1.23 -27.36
C ILE A 150 3.99 0.05 -26.64
N LEU A 151 3.79 -0.09 -25.33
CA LEU A 151 4.41 -1.14 -24.52
C LEU A 151 4.17 -2.54 -25.13
N PRO A 152 5.21 -3.36 -25.35
CA PRO A 152 5.04 -4.68 -25.94
C PRO A 152 4.17 -5.57 -25.06
N SER A 153 3.28 -6.35 -25.68
CA SER A 153 2.52 -7.38 -24.97
C SER A 153 3.46 -8.50 -24.58
N ILE A 154 3.46 -8.93 -23.32
CA ILE A 154 4.28 -10.08 -22.90
C ILE A 154 3.69 -11.36 -23.50
N PRO A 155 4.45 -12.11 -24.31
CA PRO A 155 3.99 -13.36 -24.89
C PRO A 155 3.74 -14.40 -23.78
N SER A 156 2.58 -15.06 -23.81
CA SER A 156 2.19 -16.12 -22.85
C SER A 156 3.19 -17.28 -22.75
N LYS A 157 4.05 -17.43 -23.76
CA LYS A 157 5.10 -18.46 -23.85
C LYS A 157 6.19 -18.29 -22.79
N ILE A 158 6.51 -17.07 -22.34
CA ILE A 158 7.56 -16.84 -21.34
C ILE A 158 7.12 -17.30 -19.94
N THR A 159 5.84 -17.07 -19.61
CA THR A 159 5.25 -17.50 -18.33
C THR A 159 5.17 -19.02 -18.25
N SER A 160 4.79 -19.69 -19.34
CA SER A 160 4.74 -21.15 -19.41
C SER A 160 6.14 -21.79 -19.46
N HIS A 161 7.13 -21.17 -20.13
CA HIS A 161 8.51 -21.67 -20.10
C HIS A 161 9.16 -21.54 -18.72
N LYS A 162 8.89 -20.49 -17.94
CA LYS A 162 9.41 -20.36 -16.56
C LYS A 162 8.84 -21.40 -15.62
N VAL A 163 7.54 -21.70 -15.75
CA VAL A 163 6.90 -22.79 -15.01
C VAL A 163 7.55 -24.14 -15.37
N VAL A 164 7.82 -24.40 -16.66
CA VAL A 164 8.48 -25.63 -17.13
C VAL A 164 9.95 -25.72 -16.72
N VAL A 165 10.72 -24.62 -16.79
CA VAL A 165 12.15 -24.59 -16.44
C VAL A 165 12.37 -24.75 -14.93
N THR A 166 11.46 -24.23 -14.09
CA THR A 166 11.51 -24.45 -12.64
C THR A 166 11.27 -25.93 -12.29
N VAL A 167 10.47 -26.64 -13.08
CA VAL A 167 10.21 -28.08 -12.93
C VAL A 167 11.35 -28.96 -13.47
N GLY A 168 12.14 -28.46 -14.43
CA GLY A 168 13.23 -29.21 -15.07
C GLY A 168 14.55 -29.30 -14.29
N ASN A 169 14.76 -28.44 -13.28
CA ASN A 169 16.06 -28.26 -12.61
C ASN A 169 16.24 -29.04 -11.29
N THR A 170 15.39 -30.03 -10.98
CA THR A 170 15.74 -31.02 -9.94
C THR A 170 16.84 -31.95 -10.46
N PRO A 171 18.00 -32.05 -9.77
CA PRO A 171 19.11 -32.88 -10.22
C PRO A 171 18.72 -34.37 -10.20
N LYS A 172 18.72 -35.00 -11.38
CA LYS A 172 18.63 -36.46 -11.50
C LYS A 172 19.97 -37.06 -11.09
N LEU A 173 20.01 -37.79 -9.98
CA LEU A 173 21.14 -38.65 -9.62
C LEU A 173 21.12 -39.92 -10.50
N PRO A 174 22.29 -40.53 -10.85
CA PRO A 174 22.33 -41.67 -11.75
C PRO A 174 21.80 -42.95 -11.10
N HIS A 175 21.12 -43.74 -11.93
CA HIS A 175 20.46 -45.02 -11.67
C HIS A 175 21.32 -46.06 -10.93
N ILE A 176 20.77 -46.64 -9.86
CA ILE A 176 20.92 -48.07 -9.51
C ILE A 176 19.54 -48.61 -9.08
N SER A 177 19.21 -49.78 -9.61
CA SER A 177 17.94 -50.50 -9.60
C SER A 177 17.53 -51.11 -8.25
N THR A 178 16.21 -51.09 -7.96
CA THR A 178 15.26 -52.22 -7.74
C THR A 178 14.20 -51.91 -6.67
N ASP A 179 12.94 -52.12 -7.05
CA ASP A 179 11.81 -52.60 -6.22
C ASP A 179 11.08 -51.66 -5.22
N TYR A 180 11.12 -50.33 -5.44
CA TYR A 180 10.33 -49.36 -4.66
C TYR A 180 9.40 -48.50 -5.52
N ASP A 181 8.90 -49.05 -6.64
CA ASP A 181 8.28 -48.26 -7.72
C ASP A 181 6.78 -47.93 -7.55
N GLU A 182 6.08 -48.45 -6.54
CA GLU A 182 4.64 -48.14 -6.36
C GLU A 182 4.37 -46.99 -5.38
N GLU A 183 5.10 -46.88 -4.26
CA GLU A 183 4.93 -45.79 -3.29
C GLU A 183 5.49 -44.45 -3.80
N LEU A 184 6.66 -44.48 -4.46
CA LEU A 184 7.31 -43.28 -4.98
C LEU A 184 6.53 -42.68 -6.17
N GLN A 185 5.89 -43.52 -6.99
CA GLN A 185 5.02 -43.04 -8.07
C GLN A 185 3.73 -42.43 -7.57
N ASN A 186 3.19 -42.91 -6.44
CA ASN A 186 1.97 -42.36 -5.87
C ASN A 186 2.24 -40.99 -5.22
N ASP A 187 3.40 -40.84 -4.57
CA ASP A 187 3.82 -39.58 -3.96
C ASP A 187 4.26 -38.56 -5.02
N GLN A 188 4.89 -38.99 -6.10
CA GLN A 188 5.14 -38.14 -7.27
C GLN A 188 3.87 -37.76 -8.02
N ARG A 189 2.86 -38.64 -8.13
CA ARG A 189 1.54 -38.31 -8.71
C ARG A 189 0.80 -37.30 -7.84
N ASN A 190 0.75 -37.51 -6.53
CA ASN A 190 0.14 -36.57 -5.58
C ASN A 190 0.88 -35.22 -5.57
N PHE A 191 2.21 -35.20 -5.63
CA PHE A 191 3.01 -33.97 -5.71
C PHE A 191 2.80 -33.25 -7.04
N LYS A 192 2.76 -33.99 -8.16
CA LYS A 192 2.53 -33.45 -9.50
C LYS A 192 1.10 -32.94 -9.67
N GLU A 193 0.12 -33.56 -9.02
CA GLU A 193 -1.29 -33.13 -8.96
C GLU A 193 -1.47 -31.87 -8.09
N LYS A 194 -0.78 -31.82 -6.94
CA LYS A 194 -0.75 -30.63 -6.06
C LYS A 194 -0.01 -29.45 -6.70
N ILE A 195 0.90 -29.72 -7.64
CA ILE A 195 1.64 -28.71 -8.41
C ILE A 195 0.90 -28.31 -9.69
N THR A 196 0.20 -29.20 -10.40
CA THR A 196 -0.66 -28.80 -11.53
C THR A 196 -1.83 -27.92 -11.07
N LEU A 197 -2.32 -28.11 -9.84
CA LEU A 197 -3.27 -27.19 -9.19
C LEU A 197 -2.66 -25.81 -8.87
N ASN A 198 -1.35 -25.71 -8.69
CA ASN A 198 -0.63 -24.46 -8.39
C ASN A 198 -0.01 -23.78 -9.63
N ALA A 199 0.23 -24.53 -10.71
CA ALA A 199 0.94 -24.08 -11.91
C ALA A 199 0.01 -23.66 -13.05
N ASN A 200 -1.23 -24.14 -13.05
CA ASN A 200 -2.27 -23.58 -13.89
C ASN A 200 -2.79 -22.33 -13.18
N ALA A 201 -2.55 -21.14 -13.77
CA ALA A 201 -3.46 -20.03 -13.53
C ALA A 201 -4.89 -20.61 -13.70
N PRO A 202 -5.79 -20.43 -12.72
CA PRO A 202 -7.07 -21.12 -12.74
C PRO A 202 -7.73 -20.78 -14.07
N ASN A 203 -7.88 -21.80 -14.92
CA ASN A 203 -8.55 -21.66 -16.19
C ASN A 203 -9.94 -21.14 -15.83
N VAL A 204 -10.32 -20.00 -16.41
CA VAL A 204 -11.57 -19.26 -16.10
C VAL A 204 -12.82 -20.12 -16.44
N ASP A 205 -12.62 -21.30 -17.02
CA ASP A 205 -13.64 -22.32 -17.28
C ASP A 205 -14.14 -23.07 -16.02
N HIS A 206 -13.42 -22.99 -14.88
CA HIS A 206 -13.93 -23.47 -13.58
C HIS A 206 -14.30 -22.27 -12.70
N GLY A 207 -15.61 -22.02 -12.64
CA GLY A 207 -16.21 -20.75 -12.21
C GLY A 207 -15.71 -20.16 -10.90
N ILE A 208 -15.98 -18.85 -10.77
CA ILE A 208 -15.65 -17.91 -9.68
C ILE A 208 -15.57 -18.54 -8.28
N VAL A 209 -16.45 -19.50 -7.96
CA VAL A 209 -16.49 -20.21 -6.66
C VAL A 209 -15.21 -21.01 -6.37
N VAL A 210 -14.60 -21.68 -7.35
CA VAL A 210 -13.36 -22.46 -7.16
C VAL A 210 -12.18 -21.52 -6.89
N TYR A 211 -12.14 -20.38 -7.58
CA TYR A 211 -11.17 -19.32 -7.37
C TYR A 211 -11.27 -18.72 -5.95
N PHE A 212 -12.49 -18.37 -5.50
CA PHE A 212 -12.71 -17.91 -4.13
C PHE A 212 -12.29 -18.95 -3.09
N ARG A 213 -12.55 -20.23 -3.35
CA ARG A 213 -12.12 -21.33 -2.46
C ARG A 213 -10.59 -21.44 -2.41
N ALA A 214 -9.91 -21.24 -3.54
CA ALA A 214 -8.45 -21.21 -3.60
C ALA A 214 -7.87 -20.03 -2.82
N ILE A 215 -8.38 -18.81 -3.03
CA ILE A 215 -8.02 -17.62 -2.24
C ILE A 215 -8.23 -17.86 -0.74
N TRP A 216 -9.38 -18.42 -0.37
CA TRP A 216 -9.69 -18.73 1.03
C TRP A 216 -8.73 -19.75 1.63
N TYR A 217 -8.27 -20.71 0.83
CA TYR A 217 -7.24 -21.65 1.25
C TYR A 217 -5.91 -20.95 1.53
N HIS A 218 -5.49 -20.00 0.67
CA HIS A 218 -4.28 -19.21 0.90
C HIS A 218 -4.37 -18.34 2.17
N PHE A 219 -5.56 -17.86 2.56
CA PHE A 219 -5.76 -17.14 3.83
C PHE A 219 -5.44 -17.96 5.09
N LYS A 220 -5.36 -19.30 5.00
CA LYS A 220 -4.88 -20.13 6.13
C LYS A 220 -3.44 -19.80 6.54
N ILE A 221 -2.67 -19.12 5.69
CA ILE A 221 -1.30 -18.67 6.01
C ILE A 221 -1.25 -17.77 7.25
N PHE A 222 -2.26 -16.93 7.45
CA PHE A 222 -2.37 -16.05 8.62
C PHE A 222 -2.60 -16.83 9.92
N LYS A 223 -3.28 -17.97 9.84
CA LYS A 223 -3.44 -18.87 10.99
C LYS A 223 -2.14 -19.62 11.29
N ARG A 224 -1.43 -20.06 10.25
CA ARG A 224 -0.19 -20.86 10.35
C ARG A 224 1.01 -20.04 10.81
N ASN A 225 1.12 -18.78 10.38
CA ASN A 225 2.27 -17.93 10.65
C ASN A 225 1.88 -16.66 11.41
N LYS A 226 2.14 -16.66 12.72
CA LYS A 226 1.83 -15.54 13.62
C LYS A 226 2.63 -14.28 13.31
N THR A 227 3.82 -14.40 12.73
CA THR A 227 4.64 -13.25 12.35
C THR A 227 4.01 -12.51 11.17
N ILE A 228 3.54 -13.25 10.14
CA ILE A 228 2.81 -12.66 9.01
C ILE A 228 1.54 -11.96 9.49
N LEU A 229 0.75 -12.63 10.34
CA LEU A 229 -0.49 -12.07 10.90
C LEU A 229 -0.21 -10.76 11.66
N LYS A 230 0.79 -10.74 12.53
CA LYS A 230 1.17 -9.56 13.31
C LYS A 230 1.49 -8.35 12.40
N TRP A 231 2.39 -8.54 11.45
CA TRP A 231 2.79 -7.45 10.53
C TRP A 231 1.66 -7.02 9.60
N SER A 232 0.77 -7.94 9.24
CA SER A 232 -0.37 -7.67 8.37
C SER A 232 -1.48 -6.89 9.10
N ILE A 233 -1.76 -7.23 10.37
CA ILE A 233 -2.66 -6.44 11.21
C ILE A 233 -2.10 -5.03 11.39
N TRP A 234 -0.82 -4.91 11.74
CA TRP A 234 -0.17 -3.61 11.89
C TRP A 234 -0.23 -2.78 10.59
N TRP A 235 0.07 -3.40 9.44
CA TRP A 235 -0.02 -2.77 8.14
C TRP A 235 -1.42 -2.20 7.93
N ALA A 236 -2.45 -3.04 8.02
CA ALA A 236 -3.81 -2.61 7.73
C ALA A 236 -4.26 -1.45 8.61
N LEU A 237 -4.02 -1.54 9.92
CA LEU A 237 -4.41 -0.51 10.88
C LEU A 237 -3.61 0.78 10.70
N THR A 238 -2.28 0.69 10.63
CA THR A 238 -1.43 1.87 10.52
C THR A 238 -1.63 2.57 9.17
N SER A 239 -1.71 1.83 8.07
CA SER A 239 -2.00 2.42 6.76
C SER A 239 -3.34 3.13 6.74
N CYS A 240 -4.39 2.57 7.36
CA CYS A 240 -5.68 3.26 7.53
C CYS A 240 -5.50 4.64 8.20
N GLY A 241 -4.89 4.65 9.39
CA GLY A 241 -4.70 5.90 10.15
C GLY A 241 -3.80 6.91 9.42
N ILE A 242 -2.72 6.45 8.78
CA ILE A 242 -1.82 7.32 8.02
C ILE A 242 -2.47 7.84 6.75
N PHE A 243 -3.28 7.06 6.04
CA PHE A 243 -4.00 7.54 4.87
C PHE A 243 -5.01 8.63 5.22
N GLN A 244 -5.67 8.54 6.39
CA GLN A 244 -6.47 9.65 6.91
C GLN A 244 -5.63 10.92 7.10
N VAL A 245 -4.47 10.77 7.77
CA VAL A 245 -3.56 11.90 8.00
C VAL A 245 -3.11 12.50 6.67
N MET A 246 -2.61 11.70 5.73
CA MET A 246 -2.11 12.18 4.44
C MET A 246 -3.20 12.84 3.59
N ASN A 247 -4.42 12.32 3.63
CA ASN A 247 -5.54 13.00 3.00
C ASN A 247 -5.74 14.35 3.69
N TYR A 248 -6.08 14.36 4.97
CA TYR A 248 -6.59 15.56 5.65
C TYR A 248 -5.53 16.59 6.10
N VAL A 249 -4.23 16.32 5.96
CA VAL A 249 -3.16 17.20 6.45
C VAL A 249 -3.14 18.56 5.77
N GLN A 250 -3.44 18.63 4.47
CA GLN A 250 -3.47 19.89 3.72
C GLN A 250 -4.58 20.80 4.25
N THR A 251 -5.76 20.24 4.54
CA THR A 251 -6.87 20.97 5.17
C THR A 251 -6.52 21.40 6.60
N LEU A 252 -5.81 20.56 7.36
CA LEU A 252 -5.34 20.94 8.69
C LEU A 252 -4.41 22.16 8.61
N TRP A 253 -3.41 22.13 7.72
CA TRP A 253 -2.47 23.25 7.53
C TRP A 253 -3.19 24.51 7.07
N ALA A 254 -4.18 24.40 6.19
CA ALA A 254 -4.95 25.55 5.72
C ALA A 254 -5.62 26.33 6.88
N THR A 255 -5.95 25.68 8.00
CA THR A 255 -6.48 26.36 9.20
C THR A 255 -5.46 27.16 9.99
N MET A 256 -4.17 26.96 9.72
CA MET A 256 -3.03 27.56 10.43
C MET A 256 -2.21 28.51 9.54
N GLN A 257 -2.40 28.42 8.23
CA GLN A 257 -1.62 29.18 7.25
C GLN A 257 -2.12 30.61 7.10
N THR A 258 -1.17 31.53 7.01
CA THR A 258 -1.40 32.87 6.48
C THR A 258 -1.16 32.89 4.97
N SER A 259 -1.59 33.93 4.26
CA SER A 259 -1.44 34.03 2.79
C SER A 259 0.01 33.98 2.30
N SER A 260 1.00 34.20 3.18
CA SER A 260 2.43 34.09 2.88
C SER A 260 3.01 32.68 3.05
N ASP A 261 2.31 31.77 3.74
CA ASP A 261 2.84 30.45 4.06
C ASP A 261 2.60 29.46 2.91
N ILE A 262 3.52 29.40 1.96
CA ILE A 262 3.38 28.58 0.74
C ILE A 262 4.19 27.28 0.76
N TYR A 263 4.60 26.78 1.94
CA TYR A 263 5.63 25.74 2.06
C TYR A 263 5.13 24.28 2.03
N ASN A 264 3.85 24.02 1.76
CA ASN A 264 3.29 22.66 1.73
C ASN A 264 4.03 21.73 0.78
N GLY A 265 4.41 22.22 -0.41
CA GLY A 265 5.14 21.43 -1.39
C GLY A 265 6.58 21.12 -0.96
N ILE A 266 7.24 22.01 -0.21
CA ILE A 266 8.56 21.71 0.40
C ILE A 266 8.42 20.56 1.40
N THR A 267 7.40 20.62 2.26
CA THR A 267 7.15 19.57 3.27
C THR A 267 6.93 18.21 2.61
N GLU A 268 6.10 18.14 1.56
CA GLU A 268 5.86 16.89 0.81
C GLU A 268 7.10 16.39 0.04
N CYS A 269 7.89 17.33 -0.50
CA CYS A 269 9.17 17.03 -1.14
C CYS A 269 10.15 16.39 -0.14
N ALA A 270 10.30 17.01 1.04
CA ALA A 270 11.15 16.50 2.11
C ALA A 270 10.69 15.10 2.57
N ASN A 271 9.40 14.89 2.76
CA ASN A 271 8.83 13.58 3.08
C ASN A 271 9.18 12.50 2.07
N THR A 272 9.06 12.84 0.79
CA THR A 272 9.34 11.89 -0.29
C THR A 272 10.82 11.52 -0.32
N PHE A 273 11.70 12.51 -0.16
CA PHE A 273 13.15 12.29 -0.11
C PHE A 273 13.57 11.46 1.11
N ILE A 274 13.11 11.83 2.31
CA ILE A 274 13.39 11.09 3.55
C ILE A 274 12.84 9.67 3.46
N GLY A 275 11.62 9.50 2.93
CA GLY A 275 11.01 8.19 2.71
C GLY A 275 11.84 7.29 1.80
N ALA A 276 12.39 7.84 0.71
CA ALA A 276 13.29 7.11 -0.19
C ALA A 276 14.59 6.70 0.51
N LEU A 277 15.23 7.64 1.22
CA LEU A 277 16.46 7.39 1.96
C LEU A 277 16.27 6.29 3.02
N ILE A 278 15.21 6.41 3.83
CA ILE A 278 14.89 5.44 4.87
C ILE A 278 14.60 4.06 4.28
N SER A 279 13.80 3.99 3.21
CA SER A 279 13.50 2.72 2.54
C SER A 279 14.77 2.02 2.05
N PHE A 280 15.74 2.79 1.54
CA PHE A 280 17.05 2.27 1.16
C PHE A 280 17.86 1.80 2.37
N LEU A 281 17.85 2.56 3.47
CA LEU A 281 18.62 2.24 4.68
C LEU A 281 18.12 0.99 5.41
N VAL A 282 16.85 0.59 5.27
CA VAL A 282 16.29 -0.61 5.91
C VAL A 282 17.09 -1.87 5.58
N GLN A 283 17.68 -1.97 4.39
CA GLN A 283 18.46 -3.16 4.00
C GLN A 283 19.72 -3.38 4.85
N TYR A 284 20.22 -2.33 5.51
CA TYR A 284 21.39 -2.39 6.39
C TYR A 284 21.01 -2.60 7.86
N MET A 285 19.71 -2.63 8.19
CA MET A 285 19.24 -2.81 9.56
C MET A 285 19.30 -4.27 9.99
N ASN A 286 20.26 -4.62 10.85
CA ASN A 286 20.39 -5.95 11.44
C ASN A 286 19.56 -6.09 12.73
N VAL A 287 18.24 -5.86 12.64
CA VAL A 287 17.32 -5.96 13.78
C VAL A 287 16.63 -7.33 13.81
N ASN A 288 16.63 -8.00 14.97
CA ASN A 288 15.86 -9.23 15.15
C ASN A 288 14.37 -8.91 15.38
N TRP A 289 13.64 -8.79 14.29
CA TRP A 289 12.21 -8.45 14.26
C TRP A 289 11.28 -9.48 14.92
N SER A 290 11.74 -10.73 15.08
CA SER A 290 10.98 -11.76 15.81
C SER A 290 10.92 -11.45 17.31
N LYS A 291 12.03 -10.92 17.87
CA LYS A 291 12.14 -10.52 19.28
C LYS A 291 11.60 -9.12 19.53
N TRP A 292 12.05 -8.15 18.74
CA TRP A 292 11.79 -6.72 18.99
C TRP A 292 10.57 -6.17 18.28
N GLY A 293 9.97 -6.91 17.33
CA GLY A 293 8.89 -6.39 16.50
C GLY A 293 7.70 -5.87 17.30
N GLU A 294 7.21 -6.62 18.30
CA GLU A 294 6.06 -6.17 19.12
C GLU A 294 6.36 -4.88 19.89
N HIS A 295 7.56 -4.78 20.45
CA HIS A 295 8.01 -3.58 21.14
C HIS A 295 8.10 -2.37 20.23
N VAL A 296 8.71 -2.53 19.06
CA VAL A 296 8.83 -1.45 18.08
C VAL A 296 7.44 -0.99 17.63
N LEU A 297 6.55 -1.91 17.29
CA LEU A 297 5.17 -1.58 16.87
C LEU A 297 4.43 -0.82 17.97
N LEU A 298 4.50 -1.29 19.23
CA LEU A 298 3.92 -0.60 20.38
C LEU A 298 4.45 0.84 20.54
N VAL A 299 5.77 1.00 20.64
CA VAL A 299 6.41 2.29 20.92
C VAL A 299 6.13 3.28 19.80
N THR A 300 6.28 2.84 18.56
CA THR A 300 6.04 3.70 17.39
C THR A 300 4.57 4.09 17.23
N SER A 301 3.62 3.18 17.46
CA SER A 301 2.19 3.53 17.45
C SER A 301 1.83 4.52 18.56
N ALA A 302 2.36 4.33 19.78
CA ALA A 302 2.17 5.27 20.87
C ALA A 302 2.80 6.64 20.55
N PHE A 303 3.98 6.65 19.94
CA PHE A 303 4.65 7.88 19.55
C PHE A 303 3.88 8.62 18.45
N ILE A 304 3.41 7.93 17.40
CA ILE A 304 2.53 8.51 16.38
C ILE A 304 1.27 9.09 17.02
N ALA A 305 0.65 8.38 17.97
CA ALA A 305 -0.54 8.87 18.67
C ALA A 305 -0.29 10.22 19.35
N VAL A 306 0.82 10.34 20.10
CA VAL A 306 1.22 11.58 20.77
C VAL A 306 1.44 12.70 19.76
N LEU A 307 2.18 12.43 18.67
CA LEU A 307 2.46 13.44 17.64
C LEU A 307 1.16 13.95 16.98
N LEU A 308 0.21 13.06 16.68
CA LEU A 308 -1.07 13.44 16.08
C LEU A 308 -1.96 14.23 17.04
N ILE A 309 -1.96 13.89 18.33
CA ILE A 309 -2.68 14.66 19.35
C ILE A 309 -2.05 16.06 19.46
N ILE A 310 -0.72 16.17 19.47
CA ILE A 310 -0.04 17.48 19.47
C ILE A 310 -0.44 18.26 18.21
N MET A 311 -0.36 17.66 17.02
CA MET A 311 -0.75 18.30 15.76
C MET A 311 -2.19 18.85 15.78
N SER A 312 -3.12 18.17 16.45
CA SER A 312 -4.51 18.64 16.58
C SER A 312 -4.65 19.97 17.35
N GLN A 313 -3.72 20.23 18.27
CA GLN A 313 -3.74 21.39 19.17
C GLN A 313 -2.84 22.54 18.70
N MET A 314 -1.86 22.28 17.83
CA MET A 314 -0.94 23.32 17.37
C MET A 314 -1.64 24.39 16.50
N GLU A 315 -1.26 25.65 16.68
CA GLU A 315 -1.72 26.76 15.83
C GLU A 315 -0.64 27.24 14.84
N ILE A 316 0.59 26.78 15.02
CA ILE A 316 1.74 27.17 14.19
C ILE A 316 1.99 26.10 13.12
N VAL A 317 1.80 26.46 11.84
CA VAL A 317 1.94 25.53 10.71
C VAL A 317 3.34 24.89 10.62
N TYR A 318 4.41 25.64 10.91
CA TYR A 318 5.78 25.14 10.86
C TYR A 318 6.03 23.97 11.82
N VAL A 319 5.44 24.01 13.02
CA VAL A 319 5.54 22.91 13.97
C VAL A 319 4.80 21.69 13.43
N THR A 320 3.60 21.91 12.88
CA THR A 320 2.79 20.84 12.27
C THR A 320 3.46 20.20 11.05
N TYR A 321 4.24 20.95 10.26
CA TYR A 321 5.07 20.38 9.18
C TYR A 321 6.12 19.41 9.72
N VAL A 322 6.88 19.83 10.74
CA VAL A 322 7.93 19.00 11.34
C VAL A 322 7.33 17.73 11.95
N LEU A 323 6.23 17.86 12.69
CA LEU A 323 5.53 16.71 13.28
C LEU A 323 5.00 15.75 12.20
N TYR A 324 4.40 16.27 11.12
CA TYR A 324 3.96 15.46 9.98
C TYR A 324 5.13 14.71 9.34
N VAL A 325 6.27 15.37 9.13
CA VAL A 325 7.46 14.73 8.56
C VAL A 325 7.94 13.57 9.43
N ILE A 326 7.96 13.75 10.75
CA ILE A 326 8.33 12.69 11.69
C ILE A 326 7.35 11.51 11.59
N VAL A 327 6.04 11.76 11.62
CA VAL A 327 5.00 10.72 11.52
C VAL A 327 5.15 9.92 10.21
N ILE A 328 5.28 10.59 9.07
CA ILE A 328 5.41 9.96 7.76
C ILE A 328 6.73 9.19 7.63
N THR A 329 7.81 9.70 8.22
CA THR A 329 9.11 9.00 8.26
C THR A 329 9.02 7.68 9.02
N ILE A 330 8.38 7.67 10.19
CA ILE A 330 8.15 6.46 10.97
C ILE A 330 7.30 5.46 10.17
N TYR A 331 6.24 5.94 9.52
CA TYR A 331 5.41 5.09 8.68
C TYR A 331 6.21 4.46 7.53
N HIS A 332 6.98 5.24 6.78
CA HIS A 332 7.81 4.72 5.68
C HIS A 332 8.85 3.70 6.13
N LEU A 333 9.47 3.91 7.29
CA LEU A 333 10.36 2.91 7.89
C LEU A 333 9.61 1.59 8.15
N LEU A 334 8.51 1.67 8.89
CA LEU A 334 7.82 0.48 9.39
C LEU A 334 7.07 -0.27 8.29
N ILE A 335 6.48 0.42 7.30
CA ILE A 335 5.84 -0.24 6.15
C ILE A 335 6.87 -1.00 5.31
N THR A 336 8.10 -0.48 5.20
CA THR A 336 9.20 -1.16 4.51
C THR A 336 9.64 -2.40 5.29
N VAL A 337 9.82 -2.27 6.61
CA VAL A 337 10.12 -3.40 7.50
C VAL A 337 9.02 -4.47 7.48
N ALA A 338 7.75 -4.06 7.54
CA ALA A 338 6.60 -4.96 7.46
C ALA A 338 6.60 -5.72 6.14
N SER A 339 6.82 -5.01 5.02
CA SER A 339 6.91 -5.60 3.69
C SER A 339 8.01 -6.66 3.61
N VAL A 340 9.22 -6.36 4.09
CA VAL A 340 10.34 -7.32 4.09
C VAL A 340 10.04 -8.52 4.97
N ASN A 341 9.53 -8.32 6.19
CA ASN A 341 9.24 -9.40 7.13
C ASN A 341 8.12 -10.33 6.63
N ILE A 342 7.12 -9.79 5.94
CA ILE A 342 6.07 -10.59 5.30
C ILE A 342 6.65 -11.32 4.08
N ALA A 343 7.39 -10.62 3.21
CA ALA A 343 7.95 -11.17 1.99
C ALA A 343 8.84 -12.39 2.23
N VAL A 344 9.70 -12.35 3.25
CA VAL A 344 10.65 -13.43 3.59
C VAL A 344 9.93 -14.71 4.03
N GLN A 345 8.66 -14.62 4.43
CA GLN A 345 7.89 -15.74 4.97
C GLN A 345 6.80 -16.26 4.01
N LEU A 346 6.70 -15.66 2.82
CA LEU A 346 5.73 -16.04 1.80
C LEU A 346 6.42 -16.68 0.60
N ASP A 347 5.80 -17.73 0.07
CA ASP A 347 6.14 -18.25 -1.25
C ASP A 347 5.71 -17.24 -2.32
N SER A 348 6.41 -17.22 -3.47
CA SER A 348 6.17 -16.22 -4.53
C SER A 348 4.72 -16.16 -5.02
N ALA A 349 3.98 -17.27 -4.93
CA ALA A 349 2.59 -17.35 -5.34
C ALA A 349 1.61 -16.64 -4.38
N SER A 350 1.96 -16.48 -3.09
CA SER A 350 1.07 -15.90 -2.07
C SER A 350 1.40 -14.44 -1.73
N TYR A 351 2.52 -13.91 -2.25
CA TYR A 351 2.99 -12.55 -1.98
C TYR A 351 1.97 -11.47 -2.38
N GLY A 352 1.55 -11.48 -3.64
CA GLY A 352 0.61 -10.47 -4.18
C GLY A 352 -0.74 -10.50 -3.47
N LEU A 353 -1.21 -11.69 -3.11
CA LEU A 353 -2.48 -11.86 -2.39
C LEU A 353 -2.44 -11.24 -1.00
N VAL A 354 -1.38 -11.47 -0.22
CA VAL A 354 -1.27 -10.92 1.14
C VAL A 354 -1.11 -9.39 1.12
N PHE A 355 -0.31 -8.86 0.20
CA PHE A 355 -0.13 -7.41 0.06
C PHE A 355 -1.42 -6.72 -0.40
N GLY A 356 -2.09 -7.30 -1.40
CA GLY A 356 -3.37 -6.83 -1.90
C GLY A 356 -4.44 -6.85 -0.79
N TRP A 357 -4.50 -7.92 0.00
CA TRP A 357 -5.43 -8.02 1.11
C TRP A 357 -5.16 -7.01 2.22
N ASN A 358 -3.90 -6.82 2.62
CA ASN A 358 -3.54 -5.84 3.65
C ASN A 358 -3.91 -4.43 3.22
N THR A 359 -3.66 -4.10 1.95
CA THR A 359 -4.01 -2.80 1.38
C THR A 359 -5.53 -2.63 1.27
N PHE A 360 -6.25 -3.66 0.82
CA PHE A 360 -7.71 -3.68 0.79
C PHE A 360 -8.30 -3.43 2.19
N LEU A 361 -7.81 -4.12 3.21
CA LEU A 361 -8.27 -3.94 4.57
C LEU A 361 -7.94 -2.54 5.12
N ALA A 362 -6.75 -2.01 4.82
CA ALA A 362 -6.37 -0.65 5.19
C ALA A 362 -7.33 0.38 4.62
N LEU A 363 -7.59 0.29 3.31
CA LEU A 363 -8.57 1.14 2.66
C LEU A 363 -9.93 0.92 3.33
N PHE A 364 -10.43 -0.32 3.44
CA PHE A 364 -11.78 -0.57 3.98
C PHE A 364 -12.01 0.12 5.32
N LEU A 365 -11.04 -0.01 6.22
CA LEU A 365 -11.05 0.67 7.51
C LEU A 365 -10.98 2.20 7.36
N GLN A 366 -10.19 2.72 6.42
CA GLN A 366 -10.13 4.14 6.11
C GLN A 366 -11.50 4.67 5.68
N THR A 367 -12.24 4.00 4.80
CA THR A 367 -13.59 4.47 4.42
C THR A 367 -14.56 4.46 5.57
N VAL A 368 -14.55 3.41 6.39
CA VAL A 368 -15.38 3.35 7.60
C VAL A 368 -15.03 4.53 8.51
N LEU A 369 -13.75 4.81 8.70
CA LEU A 369 -13.28 5.91 9.54
C LEU A 369 -13.64 7.29 8.93
N THR A 370 -13.50 7.48 7.61
CA THR A 370 -13.91 8.71 6.90
C THR A 370 -15.40 8.95 7.02
N PHE A 371 -16.21 7.91 6.77
CA PHE A 371 -17.67 7.98 6.90
C PHE A 371 -18.07 8.37 8.32
N ALA A 372 -17.46 7.73 9.32
CA ALA A 372 -17.77 8.02 10.72
C ALA A 372 -17.34 9.43 11.14
N VAL A 373 -16.11 9.85 10.80
CA VAL A 373 -15.47 11.02 11.41
C VAL A 373 -15.62 12.29 10.58
N ALA A 374 -15.44 12.20 9.26
CA ALA A 374 -15.34 13.37 8.39
C ALA A 374 -16.65 13.68 7.65
N ASP A 375 -17.42 12.66 7.26
CA ASP A 375 -18.60 12.86 6.43
C ASP A 375 -19.78 13.50 7.19
N LYS A 376 -20.60 14.23 6.43
CA LYS A 376 -21.80 14.91 6.93
C LYS A 376 -22.87 13.96 7.47
N HIS A 377 -22.92 12.71 6.99
CA HIS A 377 -23.85 11.69 7.49
C HIS A 377 -23.31 10.95 8.72
N GLY A 378 -22.02 11.10 9.01
CA GLY A 378 -21.39 10.65 10.25
C GLY A 378 -21.42 11.74 11.33
N PHE A 379 -20.30 11.90 12.04
CA PHE A 379 -20.14 12.92 13.06
C PHE A 379 -19.77 14.29 12.51
N SER A 380 -19.35 14.40 11.25
CA SER A 380 -18.97 15.66 10.60
C SER A 380 -18.02 16.52 11.45
N LEU A 381 -16.99 15.90 12.02
CA LEU A 381 -16.11 16.55 12.99
C LEU A 381 -15.24 17.63 12.33
N SER A 382 -14.89 18.67 13.09
CA SER A 382 -13.93 19.68 12.64
C SER A 382 -12.55 19.05 12.37
N ILE A 383 -11.78 19.58 11.42
CA ILE A 383 -10.49 19.00 11.02
C ILE A 383 -9.53 18.75 12.19
N ARG A 384 -9.50 19.66 13.19
CA ARG A 384 -8.70 19.50 14.41
C ARG A 384 -9.19 18.32 15.25
N THR A 385 -10.51 18.21 15.42
CA THR A 385 -11.12 17.07 16.13
C THR A 385 -10.89 15.76 15.38
N GLN A 386 -10.90 15.76 14.05
CA GLN A 386 -10.57 14.56 13.25
C GLN A 386 -9.13 14.09 13.55
N PHE A 387 -8.14 15.00 13.56
CA PHE A 387 -6.76 14.67 13.93
C PHE A 387 -6.61 14.17 15.37
N PHE A 388 -7.38 14.73 16.31
CA PHE A 388 -7.44 14.19 17.66
C PHE A 388 -7.97 12.75 17.69
N VAL A 389 -9.05 12.46 16.94
CA VAL A 389 -9.59 11.10 16.79
C VAL A 389 -8.58 10.16 16.14
N TYR A 390 -7.81 10.60 15.14
CA TYR A 390 -6.73 9.81 14.56
C TYR A 390 -5.62 9.50 15.58
N GLY A 391 -5.29 10.46 16.45
CA GLY A 391 -4.41 10.23 17.60
C GLY A 391 -4.95 9.14 18.53
N CYS A 392 -6.22 9.25 18.95
CA CYS A 392 -6.91 8.24 19.76
C CYS A 392 -6.96 6.86 19.08
N TYR A 393 -7.15 6.83 17.77
CA TYR A 393 -7.07 5.60 16.98
C TYR A 393 -5.70 4.92 17.13
N PHE A 394 -4.61 5.67 17.04
CA PHE A 394 -3.27 5.13 17.25
C PHE A 394 -2.98 4.73 18.71
N VAL A 395 -3.64 5.36 19.70
CA VAL A 395 -3.62 4.87 21.09
C VAL A 395 -4.22 3.47 21.17
N LEU A 396 -5.36 3.21 20.50
CA LEU A 396 -5.97 1.87 20.47
C LEU A 396 -5.06 0.84 19.79
N VAL A 397 -4.40 1.23 18.69
CA VAL A 397 -3.39 0.37 18.02
C VAL A 397 -2.23 0.06 18.97
N ALA A 398 -1.74 1.05 19.71
CA ALA A 398 -0.69 0.86 20.71
C ALA A 398 -1.15 -0.08 21.84
N ILE A 399 -2.36 0.11 22.40
CA ILE A 399 -2.92 -0.78 23.42
C ILE A 399 -3.00 -2.22 22.92
N MET A 400 -3.44 -2.44 21.68
CA MET A 400 -3.48 -3.77 21.08
C MET A 400 -2.09 -4.44 21.08
N PHE A 401 -1.04 -3.73 20.66
CA PHE A 401 0.33 -4.27 20.70
C PHE A 401 0.88 -4.39 22.12
N ALA A 402 0.44 -3.56 23.06
CA ALA A 402 0.78 -3.70 24.48
C ALA A 402 0.21 -5.00 25.07
N LEU A 403 -1.04 -5.34 24.73
CA LEU A 403 -1.67 -6.59 25.16
C LEU A 403 -0.98 -7.81 24.57
N VAL A 404 -0.64 -7.79 23.27
CA VAL A 404 0.10 -8.87 22.61
C VAL A 404 1.48 -9.05 23.25
N PHE A 405 2.19 -7.94 23.49
CA PHE A 405 3.49 -7.98 24.15
C PHE A 405 3.38 -8.52 25.58
N GLY A 406 2.44 -8.01 26.37
CA GLY A 406 2.19 -8.42 27.76
C GLY A 406 1.85 -9.90 27.87
N TYR A 407 1.00 -10.44 26.99
CA TYR A 407 0.69 -11.87 26.94
C TYR A 407 1.93 -12.73 26.68
N ARG A 408 2.78 -12.33 25.72
CA ARG A 408 4.00 -13.06 25.38
C ARG A 408 5.02 -13.01 26.53
N PHE A 409 5.14 -11.86 27.18
CA PHE A 409 6.01 -11.67 28.33
C PHE A 409 5.55 -12.50 29.55
N ALA A 410 4.25 -12.47 29.86
CA ALA A 410 3.66 -13.28 30.92
C ALA A 410 3.87 -14.79 30.67
N LYS A 411 3.66 -15.25 29.43
CA LYS A 411 3.93 -16.64 29.04
C LYS A 411 5.40 -17.01 29.22
N TYR A 412 6.32 -16.12 28.87
CA TYR A 412 7.76 -16.34 29.06
C TYR A 412 8.12 -16.47 30.55
N LEU A 413 7.59 -15.58 31.40
CA LEU A 413 7.78 -15.65 32.86
C LEU A 413 7.20 -16.94 33.45
N TRP A 414 6.00 -17.34 33.01
CA TRP A 414 5.36 -18.58 33.45
C TRP A 414 6.18 -19.83 33.08
N CYS A 415 6.67 -19.91 31.84
CA CYS A 415 7.54 -21.02 31.43
C CYS A 415 8.85 -21.06 32.21
N ARG A 416 9.43 -19.89 32.53
CA ARG A 416 10.65 -19.81 33.35
C ARG A 416 10.38 -20.30 34.78
N TYR A 417 9.33 -19.80 35.41
CA TYR A 417 8.90 -20.21 36.75
C TYR A 417 8.60 -21.72 36.84
N SER A 418 7.88 -22.27 35.86
CA SER A 418 7.59 -23.73 35.84
C SER A 418 8.84 -24.59 35.63
N ASN A 419 9.82 -24.11 34.86
CA ASN A 419 11.09 -24.82 34.68
C ASN A 419 11.96 -24.77 35.95
N ASP A 420 11.87 -23.69 36.71
CA ASP A 420 12.57 -23.56 37.99
C ASP A 420 11.96 -24.50 39.05
N ILE A 421 10.63 -24.68 39.08
CA ILE A 421 9.94 -25.65 39.95
C ILE A 421 10.32 -27.11 39.63
N HIS A 422 10.51 -27.47 38.35
CA HIS A 422 10.89 -28.84 37.99
C HIS A 422 12.37 -29.15 38.20
N ARG A 423 13.20 -28.16 38.58
CA ARG A 423 14.63 -28.34 38.86
C ARG A 423 14.94 -28.43 40.36
N THR A 424 14.01 -28.03 41.22
CA THR A 424 14.02 -28.26 42.68
C THR A 424 13.30 -29.55 43.00
#